data_AF-A0AA43UBD2-F1
#
_entry.id   AF-A0AA43UBD2-F1
#
_cell.length_a   1.000
_cell.length_b   1.000
_cell.length_c   1.000
_cell.angle_alpha   90.00
_cell.angle_beta   90.00
_cell.angle_gamma   90.00
#
_symmetry.space_group_name_H-M   'P 1'
#
loop_
_entity.id
_entity.type
_entity.pdbx_description
1 polymer ?
#
loop_
_entity_poly.entity_id
_entity_poly.type
_entity_poly.pdbx_seq_one_letter_code
_entity_poly.pdbx_strand_id
1 'polypeptide(L)'
;SDEAVVSVAATSWLGTPSYFTNYGKWVSLSAPGGDLSLNSTYGGVYSTSVAGDGGSAYEGINGTSMACPHVSGACALAVSWYYGAEKKKGLTNEMLKEALLSSVTPVDPFCDAPYFGNMGAGSLDTYQLLLAVKKVAMIPDVTVSRVGEVTVNLSEYFYKTDVLTYSVAAQGIVEVSLKDSVLTIKGVSKGKTVIRITDGNQSVRTINVTVK
;
A
#
# COMPACT_ATOMS: atom_id res chain seq x y z
N SER A 1 -0.92 -9.13 -13.25
CA SER A 1 0.49 -8.73 -13.17
C SER A 1 1.25 -9.81 -12.43
N ASP A 2 2.55 -9.91 -12.63
CA ASP A 2 3.41 -10.74 -11.77
C ASP A 2 3.28 -10.26 -10.31
N GLU A 3 3.21 -11.19 -9.36
CA GLU A 3 3.10 -10.90 -7.93
C GLU A 3 4.31 -10.10 -7.43
N ALA A 4 5.46 -10.20 -8.11
CA ALA A 4 6.69 -9.49 -7.76
C ALA A 4 6.76 -8.04 -8.28
N VAL A 5 5.84 -7.59 -9.14
CA VAL A 5 5.93 -6.25 -9.76
C VAL A 5 4.82 -5.30 -9.30
N VAL A 6 5.05 -4.01 -9.54
CA VAL A 6 4.08 -2.93 -9.36
C VAL A 6 3.89 -2.23 -10.71
N SER A 7 2.72 -2.43 -11.31
CA SER A 7 2.30 -1.79 -12.57
C SER A 7 1.66 -0.43 -12.30
N VAL A 8 2.08 0.59 -13.04
CA VAL A 8 1.71 1.99 -12.79
C VAL A 8 0.99 2.58 -14.00
N ALA A 9 -0.25 3.03 -13.82
CA ALA A 9 -0.97 3.83 -14.81
C ALA A 9 -0.68 5.33 -14.63
N ALA A 10 -0.94 6.13 -15.67
CA ALA A 10 -0.66 7.55 -15.69
C ALA A 10 -1.93 8.40 -15.49
N THR A 11 -1.83 9.39 -14.60
CA THR A 11 -2.83 10.46 -14.47
C THR A 11 -2.28 11.80 -14.97
N SER A 12 -3.19 12.64 -15.45
CA SER A 12 -2.94 14.04 -15.74
C SER A 12 -2.80 14.85 -14.43
N TRP A 13 -2.48 16.14 -14.55
CA TRP A 13 -2.45 17.04 -13.39
C TRP A 13 -3.84 17.32 -12.78
N LEU A 14 -4.91 16.98 -13.49
CA LEU A 14 -6.29 17.08 -12.98
C LEU A 14 -6.69 15.83 -12.18
N GLY A 15 -5.81 14.82 -12.09
CA GLY A 15 -6.10 13.53 -11.47
C GLY A 15 -6.87 12.56 -12.38
N THR A 16 -7.29 12.99 -13.56
CA THR A 16 -7.95 12.15 -14.56
C THR A 16 -6.96 11.21 -15.26
N PRO A 17 -7.42 10.08 -15.82
CA PRO A 17 -6.57 9.22 -16.65
C PRO A 17 -5.97 10.00 -17.83
N SER A 18 -4.66 9.88 -18.05
CA SER A 18 -4.02 10.46 -19.25
C SER A 18 -4.49 9.73 -20.51
N TYR A 19 -4.68 10.43 -21.64
CA TYR A 19 -5.28 9.83 -22.85
C TYR A 19 -4.58 8.57 -23.37
N PHE A 20 -3.26 8.45 -23.14
CA PHE A 20 -2.43 7.32 -23.59
C PHE A 20 -2.36 6.16 -22.59
N THR A 21 -2.87 6.32 -21.36
CA THR A 21 -2.64 5.33 -20.31
C THR A 21 -3.39 4.05 -20.59
N ASN A 22 -2.70 2.92 -20.42
CA ASN A 22 -3.36 1.62 -20.37
C ASN A 22 -4.10 1.46 -19.03
N TYR A 23 -5.11 0.60 -19.04
CA TYR A 23 -5.97 0.32 -17.89
C TYR A 23 -6.31 -1.18 -17.81
N GLY A 24 -6.69 -1.64 -16.63
CA GLY A 24 -7.20 -2.98 -16.39
C GLY A 24 -6.95 -3.47 -14.97
N LYS A 25 -7.54 -4.60 -14.61
CA LYS A 25 -7.40 -5.22 -13.27
C LYS A 25 -5.96 -5.62 -12.92
N TRP A 26 -5.05 -5.63 -13.90
CA TRP A 26 -3.64 -5.90 -13.71
C TRP A 26 -2.82 -4.65 -13.34
N VAL A 27 -3.41 -3.44 -13.36
CA VAL A 27 -2.79 -2.21 -12.86
C VAL A 27 -2.76 -2.24 -11.33
N SER A 28 -1.63 -1.90 -10.73
CA SER A 28 -1.46 -1.94 -9.27
C SER A 28 -1.89 -0.62 -8.64
N LEU A 29 -1.43 0.50 -9.20
CA LEU A 29 -1.81 1.86 -8.81
C LEU A 29 -1.63 2.83 -9.98
N SER A 30 -2.03 4.08 -9.78
CA SER A 30 -1.78 5.19 -10.68
C SER A 30 -0.84 6.22 -10.07
N ALA A 31 -0.16 7.00 -10.90
CA ALA A 31 0.66 8.13 -10.46
C ALA A 31 0.74 9.23 -11.53
N PRO A 32 1.21 10.45 -11.19
CA PRO A 32 1.35 11.53 -12.16
C PRO A 32 2.24 11.15 -13.34
N GLY A 33 1.64 11.05 -14.53
CA GLY A 33 2.35 10.79 -15.79
C GLY A 33 2.20 11.90 -16.81
N GLY A 34 1.38 12.91 -16.52
CA GLY A 34 1.14 14.07 -17.39
C GLY A 34 0.22 13.77 -18.58
N ASP A 35 -0.24 14.82 -19.24
CA ASP A 35 -1.06 14.79 -20.44
C ASP A 35 -0.86 16.05 -21.28
N LEU A 36 0.08 16.05 -22.22
CA LEU A 36 0.35 17.21 -23.08
C LEU A 36 -0.82 17.55 -24.04
N SER A 37 -1.81 16.67 -24.22
CA SER A 37 -2.98 16.95 -25.07
C SER A 37 -3.95 17.92 -24.40
N LEU A 38 -4.01 17.91 -23.06
CA LEU A 38 -4.81 18.84 -22.29
C LEU A 38 -4.16 20.24 -22.23
N ASN A 39 -2.82 20.30 -22.21
CA ASN A 39 -2.05 21.54 -22.24
C ASN A 39 -0.59 21.25 -22.62
N SER A 40 -0.14 21.79 -23.75
CA SER A 40 1.21 21.54 -24.26
C SER A 40 2.33 22.21 -23.44
N THR A 41 2.00 23.18 -22.59
CA THR A 41 2.99 23.93 -21.78
C THR A 41 3.09 23.40 -20.36
N TYR A 42 1.96 23.09 -19.73
CA TYR A 42 1.88 22.72 -18.31
C TYR A 42 1.40 21.28 -18.08
N GLY A 43 1.06 20.57 -19.15
CA GLY A 43 0.48 19.23 -19.03
C GLY A 43 1.49 18.11 -18.83
N GLY A 44 2.76 18.34 -19.17
CA GLY A 44 3.83 17.35 -18.99
C GLY A 44 4.41 17.34 -17.58
N VAL A 45 5.06 16.24 -17.23
CA VAL A 45 5.99 16.16 -16.11
C VAL A 45 7.29 16.85 -16.53
N TYR A 46 7.60 17.98 -15.90
CA TYR A 46 8.82 18.72 -16.19
C TYR A 46 10.04 17.93 -15.74
N SER A 47 10.85 17.51 -16.70
CA SER A 47 11.94 16.55 -16.49
C SER A 47 13.23 17.06 -17.13
N THR A 48 14.36 16.65 -16.58
CA THR A 48 15.68 16.89 -17.19
C THR A 48 15.76 16.21 -18.54
N SER A 49 16.30 16.91 -19.54
CA SER A 49 16.52 16.39 -20.89
C SER A 49 17.86 16.85 -21.44
N VAL A 50 18.14 16.43 -22.67
CA VAL A 50 19.35 16.82 -23.42
C VAL A 50 18.93 17.80 -24.50
N ALA A 51 19.54 18.99 -24.50
CA ALA A 51 19.33 19.99 -25.53
C ALA A 51 19.84 19.49 -26.90
N GLY A 52 19.39 20.14 -27.97
CA GLY A 52 19.82 19.78 -29.34
C GLY A 52 21.32 19.94 -29.59
N ASP A 53 22.02 20.73 -28.79
CA ASP A 53 23.48 20.90 -28.81
C ASP A 53 24.22 19.92 -27.88
N GLY A 54 23.52 18.99 -27.24
CA GLY A 54 24.06 18.05 -26.26
C GLY A 54 24.18 18.60 -24.83
N GLY A 55 23.77 19.86 -24.61
CA GLY A 55 23.75 20.47 -23.28
C GLY A 55 22.64 19.95 -22.37
N SER A 56 22.63 20.38 -21.11
CA SER A 56 21.54 20.08 -20.17
C SER A 56 20.32 20.96 -20.45
N ALA A 57 19.14 20.35 -20.46
CA ALA A 57 17.87 21.03 -20.66
C ALA A 57 16.79 20.49 -19.73
N TYR A 58 15.59 21.06 -19.89
CA TYR A 58 14.37 20.55 -19.32
C TYR A 58 13.25 20.61 -20.36
N GLU A 59 12.31 19.70 -20.25
CA GLU A 59 11.10 19.68 -21.06
C GLU A 59 9.94 19.05 -20.31
N GLY A 60 8.71 19.42 -20.69
CA GLY A 60 7.51 18.74 -20.22
C GLY A 60 7.27 17.49 -21.05
N ILE A 61 7.37 16.32 -20.43
CA ILE A 61 7.14 15.01 -21.08
C ILE A 61 6.00 14.27 -20.39
N ASN A 62 5.29 13.43 -21.14
CA ASN A 62 4.21 12.62 -20.60
C ASN A 62 4.40 11.14 -20.93
N GLY A 63 3.91 10.27 -20.05
CA GLY A 63 3.98 8.83 -20.24
C GLY A 63 3.77 8.06 -18.95
N THR A 64 3.39 6.79 -19.06
CA THR A 64 3.48 5.85 -17.94
C THR A 64 4.95 5.68 -17.50
N SER A 65 5.90 5.84 -18.41
CA SER A 65 7.33 5.97 -18.11
C SER A 65 7.69 7.15 -17.20
N MET A 66 6.82 8.16 -17.09
CA MET A 66 6.96 9.28 -16.14
C MET A 66 6.19 9.03 -14.85
N ALA A 67 5.09 8.26 -14.89
CA ALA A 67 4.39 7.81 -13.69
C ALA A 67 5.22 6.83 -12.85
N CYS A 68 5.91 5.87 -13.50
CA CYS A 68 6.79 4.91 -12.85
C CYS A 68 7.85 5.54 -11.92
N PRO A 69 8.68 6.52 -12.36
CA PRO A 69 9.69 7.13 -11.50
C PRO A 69 9.11 7.94 -10.33
N HIS A 70 7.88 8.44 -10.40
CA HIS A 70 7.20 9.00 -9.22
C HIS A 70 6.97 7.94 -8.15
N VAL A 71 6.48 6.76 -8.53
CA VAL A 71 6.31 5.63 -7.61
C VAL A 71 7.66 5.14 -7.10
N SER A 72 8.67 4.99 -7.97
CA SER A 72 10.03 4.60 -7.55
C SER A 72 10.65 5.61 -6.58
N GLY A 73 10.48 6.91 -6.82
CA GLY A 73 10.96 7.98 -5.95
C GLY A 73 10.25 7.99 -4.58
N ALA A 74 8.93 7.80 -4.56
CA ALA A 74 8.16 7.69 -3.32
C ALA A 74 8.57 6.46 -2.51
N CYS A 75 8.78 5.31 -3.16
CA CYS A 75 9.31 4.10 -2.53
C CYS A 75 10.73 4.33 -1.97
N ALA A 76 11.62 4.98 -2.73
CA ALA A 76 12.96 5.31 -2.26
C ALA A 76 12.93 6.24 -1.03
N LEU A 77 12.03 7.24 -1.03
CA LEU A 77 11.79 8.10 0.11
C LEU A 77 11.28 7.31 1.33
N ALA A 78 10.32 6.40 1.13
CA ALA A 78 9.80 5.54 2.20
C ALA A 78 10.89 4.64 2.81
N VAL A 79 11.76 4.05 1.97
CA VAL A 79 12.93 3.29 2.43
C VAL A 79 13.88 4.17 3.24
N SER A 80 14.23 5.34 2.71
CA SER A 80 15.11 6.30 3.40
C SER A 80 14.52 6.74 4.74
N TRP A 81 13.22 7.03 4.78
CA TRP A 81 12.50 7.41 6.00
C TRP A 81 12.48 6.28 7.03
N TYR A 82 12.16 5.06 6.62
CA TYR A 82 12.05 3.89 7.50
C TYR A 82 13.39 3.56 8.19
N TYR A 83 14.49 3.53 7.44
CA TYR A 83 15.82 3.22 7.98
C TYR A 83 16.49 4.44 8.62
N GLY A 84 16.31 5.62 8.03
CA GLY A 84 17.02 6.84 8.40
C GLY A 84 16.34 7.62 9.52
N ALA A 85 15.06 7.96 9.36
CA ALA A 85 14.30 8.78 10.32
C ALA A 85 13.70 7.92 11.44
N GLU A 86 13.03 6.82 11.10
CA GLU A 86 12.38 5.92 12.07
C GLU A 86 13.36 4.92 12.70
N LYS A 87 14.60 4.82 12.19
CA LYS A 87 15.67 3.92 12.68
C LYS A 87 15.24 2.44 12.77
N LYS A 88 14.24 2.04 11.99
CA LYS A 88 13.75 0.66 11.94
C LYS A 88 14.65 -0.21 11.06
N LYS A 89 14.49 -1.53 11.20
CA LYS A 89 15.23 -2.54 10.41
C LYS A 89 14.26 -3.54 9.78
N GLY A 90 14.75 -4.30 8.81
CA GLY A 90 14.02 -5.43 8.22
C GLY A 90 12.84 -5.04 7.33
N LEU A 91 12.87 -3.90 6.65
CA LEU A 91 11.88 -3.59 5.63
C LEU A 91 12.10 -4.49 4.41
N THR A 92 11.12 -5.34 4.11
CA THR A 92 11.12 -6.16 2.89
C THR A 92 10.39 -5.46 1.74
N ASN A 93 10.56 -5.97 0.52
CA ASN A 93 9.83 -5.51 -0.65
C ASN A 93 8.31 -5.77 -0.53
N GLU A 94 7.89 -6.87 0.10
CA GLU A 94 6.48 -7.16 0.36
C GLU A 94 5.87 -6.14 1.32
N MET A 95 6.60 -5.84 2.42
CA MET A 95 6.19 -4.81 3.38
C MET A 95 6.04 -3.44 2.73
N LEU A 96 6.99 -3.06 1.85
CA LEU A 96 6.93 -1.79 1.13
C LEU A 96 5.80 -1.76 0.09
N LYS A 97 5.60 -2.85 -0.66
CA LYS A 97 4.50 -2.99 -1.63
C LYS A 97 3.15 -2.90 -0.93
N GLU A 98 3.00 -3.55 0.21
CA GLU A 98 1.78 -3.46 1.02
C GLU A 98 1.54 -2.03 1.52
N ALA A 99 2.57 -1.38 2.08
CA ALA A 99 2.48 0.01 2.51
C ALA A 99 2.04 0.92 1.35
N LEU A 100 2.62 0.74 0.17
CA LEU A 100 2.27 1.48 -1.04
C LEU A 100 0.80 1.29 -1.44
N LEU A 101 0.34 0.05 -1.56
CA LEU A 101 -0.99 -0.21 -2.11
C LEU A 101 -2.14 0.01 -1.10
N SER A 102 -1.86 0.00 0.21
CA SER A 102 -2.84 0.32 1.26
C SER A 102 -3.00 1.83 1.52
N SER A 103 -2.04 2.64 1.07
CA SER A 103 -1.95 4.08 1.34
C SER A 103 -2.33 4.98 0.17
N VAL A 104 -2.76 4.42 -0.96
CA VAL A 104 -3.23 5.19 -2.11
C VAL A 104 -4.50 6.01 -1.81
N THR A 105 -4.68 7.07 -2.58
CA THR A 105 -5.89 7.90 -2.60
C THR A 105 -6.83 7.45 -3.73
N PRO A 106 -8.15 7.36 -3.53
CA PRO A 106 -9.07 6.92 -4.58
C PRO A 106 -8.93 7.74 -5.86
N VAL A 107 -8.71 7.05 -6.99
CA VAL A 107 -8.63 7.66 -8.33
C VAL A 107 -9.96 7.58 -9.07
N ASP A 108 -10.79 6.57 -8.75
CA ASP A 108 -12.07 6.31 -9.41
C ASP A 108 -13.05 7.50 -9.46
N PRO A 109 -13.12 8.41 -8.47
CA PRO A 109 -13.96 9.61 -8.58
C PRO A 109 -13.63 10.54 -9.75
N PHE A 110 -12.44 10.39 -10.36
CA PHE A 110 -11.97 11.16 -11.52
C PHE A 110 -11.99 10.34 -12.82
N CYS A 111 -12.55 9.14 -12.80
CA CYS A 111 -12.52 8.19 -13.91
C CYS A 111 -13.91 7.89 -14.44
N ASP A 112 -14.10 8.07 -15.74
CA ASP A 112 -15.23 7.50 -16.48
C ASP A 112 -14.87 6.12 -17.04
N ALA A 113 -15.85 5.40 -17.59
CA ALA A 113 -15.59 4.20 -18.39
C ALA A 113 -14.70 4.56 -19.60
N PRO A 114 -13.68 3.74 -19.94
CA PRO A 114 -13.39 2.39 -19.42
C PRO A 114 -12.43 2.36 -18.21
N TYR A 115 -12.03 3.50 -17.67
CA TYR A 115 -11.00 3.63 -16.63
C TYR A 115 -11.53 3.35 -15.22
N PHE A 116 -12.82 3.61 -14.97
CA PHE A 116 -13.44 3.38 -13.66
C PHE A 116 -13.20 1.93 -13.17
N GLY A 117 -12.57 1.81 -11.99
CA GLY A 117 -12.20 0.53 -11.37
C GLY A 117 -11.07 -0.21 -12.08
N ASN A 118 -10.39 0.40 -13.04
CA ASN A 118 -9.32 -0.20 -13.86
C ASN A 118 -8.00 0.58 -13.79
N MET A 119 -7.90 1.57 -12.89
CA MET A 119 -6.71 2.41 -12.69
C MET A 119 -5.89 2.00 -11.43
N GLY A 120 -6.01 0.73 -11.03
CA GLY A 120 -5.37 0.18 -9.85
C GLY A 120 -6.07 0.55 -8.55
N ALA A 121 -5.40 0.31 -7.41
CA ALA A 121 -5.97 0.54 -6.08
C ALA A 121 -6.26 2.03 -5.80
N GLY A 122 -5.60 2.94 -6.52
CA GLY A 122 -5.71 4.40 -6.35
C GLY A 122 -4.50 5.14 -6.89
N SER A 123 -4.48 6.46 -6.73
CA SER A 123 -3.34 7.30 -7.04
C SER A 123 -2.31 7.29 -5.90
N LEU A 124 -1.03 7.32 -6.26
CA LEU A 124 0.10 7.48 -5.34
C LEU A 124 -0.16 8.65 -4.38
N ASP A 125 -0.04 8.37 -3.09
CA ASP A 125 -0.01 9.38 -2.03
C ASP A 125 1.22 9.14 -1.15
N THR A 126 2.26 9.93 -1.38
CA THR A 126 3.55 9.77 -0.71
C THR A 126 3.45 10.03 0.79
N TYR A 127 2.60 10.96 1.23
CA TYR A 127 2.45 11.26 2.65
C TYR A 127 1.81 10.08 3.39
N GLN A 128 0.72 9.56 2.83
CA GLN A 128 0.05 8.37 3.36
C GLN A 128 0.98 7.15 3.35
N LEU A 129 1.82 7.00 2.32
CA LEU A 129 2.84 5.95 2.27
C LEU A 129 3.83 6.03 3.43
N LEU A 130 4.32 7.23 3.79
CA LEU A 130 5.22 7.39 4.93
C LEU A 130 4.55 7.03 6.26
N LEU A 131 3.26 7.34 6.41
CA LEU A 131 2.48 6.92 7.58
C LEU A 131 2.25 5.40 7.60
N ALA A 132 1.98 4.80 6.45
CA ALA A 132 1.75 3.37 6.33
C ALA A 132 3.03 2.55 6.57
N VAL A 133 4.14 2.90 5.93
CA VAL A 133 5.42 2.18 6.07
C VAL A 133 5.93 2.23 7.52
N LYS A 134 5.59 3.28 8.27
CA LYS A 134 5.86 3.37 9.70
C LYS A 134 5.11 2.31 10.51
N LYS A 135 3.94 1.86 10.07
CA LYS A 135 3.11 0.87 10.77
C LYS A 135 3.31 -0.56 10.28
N VAL A 136 3.88 -0.76 9.09
CA VAL A 136 4.12 -2.11 8.57
C VAL A 136 5.14 -2.85 9.45
N ALA A 137 4.63 -3.82 10.20
CA ALA A 137 5.39 -4.73 11.05
C ALA A 137 4.63 -6.05 11.19
N MET A 138 5.35 -7.14 11.41
CA MET A 138 4.74 -8.42 11.79
C MET A 138 4.18 -8.33 13.21
N ILE A 139 3.05 -8.99 13.44
CA ILE A 139 2.51 -9.16 14.78
C ILE A 139 3.25 -10.35 15.43
N PRO A 140 3.80 -10.20 16.65
CA PRO A 140 4.43 -11.32 17.35
C PRO A 140 3.48 -12.48 17.62
N ASP A 141 4.03 -13.69 17.65
CA ASP A 141 3.28 -14.88 18.07
C ASP A 141 2.79 -14.76 19.51
N VAL A 142 1.60 -15.29 19.79
CA VAL A 142 0.96 -15.22 21.10
C VAL A 142 0.99 -16.59 21.77
N THR A 143 1.39 -16.60 23.05
CA THR A 143 1.19 -17.75 23.94
C THR A 143 0.24 -17.36 25.05
N VAL A 144 -0.80 -18.15 25.26
CA VAL A 144 -1.83 -17.91 26.29
C VAL A 144 -2.09 -19.19 27.08
N SER A 145 -2.42 -19.10 28.36
CA SER A 145 -2.87 -20.27 29.13
C SER A 145 -4.31 -20.62 28.78
N ARG A 146 -4.72 -21.85 29.10
CA ARG A 146 -6.16 -22.14 29.18
C ARG A 146 -6.85 -21.14 30.10
N VAL A 147 -8.01 -20.61 29.69
CA VAL A 147 -8.78 -19.51 30.29
C VAL A 147 -8.04 -18.17 30.46
N GLY A 148 -6.79 -18.06 30.01
CA GLY A 148 -6.05 -16.81 29.99
C GLY A 148 -6.48 -15.91 28.84
N GLU A 149 -6.13 -14.63 28.93
CA GLU A 149 -6.45 -13.61 27.94
C GLU A 149 -5.21 -12.79 27.57
N VAL A 150 -5.08 -12.47 26.28
CA VAL A 150 -4.07 -11.55 25.75
C VAL A 150 -4.76 -10.58 24.80
N THR A 151 -4.40 -9.30 24.88
CA THR A 151 -4.87 -8.26 23.96
C THR A 151 -3.75 -7.80 23.04
N VAL A 152 -4.06 -7.57 21.77
CA VAL A 152 -3.14 -7.00 20.77
C VAL A 152 -3.75 -5.72 20.21
N ASN A 153 -3.04 -4.61 20.33
CA ASN A 153 -3.44 -3.34 19.72
C ASN A 153 -3.05 -3.32 18.23
N LEU A 154 -4.03 -3.53 17.35
CA LEU A 154 -3.77 -3.63 15.90
C LEU A 154 -3.38 -2.30 15.25
N SER A 155 -3.63 -1.16 15.91
CA SER A 155 -3.19 0.17 15.44
C SER A 155 -1.66 0.35 15.43
N GLU A 156 -0.92 -0.58 16.04
CA GLU A 156 0.54 -0.64 15.98
C GLU A 156 1.05 -1.29 14.69
N TYR A 157 0.22 -2.11 14.03
CA TYR A 157 0.61 -2.99 12.92
C TYR A 157 -0.13 -2.73 11.61
N PHE A 158 -1.28 -2.07 11.69
CA PHE A 158 -2.10 -1.67 10.55
C PHE A 158 -2.14 -0.15 10.46
N TYR A 159 -2.09 0.34 9.22
CA TYR A 159 -2.23 1.77 8.93
C TYR A 159 -3.68 2.23 9.10
N LYS A 160 -4.62 1.49 8.48
CA LYS A 160 -6.05 1.72 8.57
C LYS A 160 -6.69 0.65 9.45
N THR A 161 -7.46 1.07 10.45
CA THR A 161 -8.06 0.16 11.42
C THR A 161 -9.59 0.08 11.35
N ASP A 162 -10.22 0.99 10.61
CA ASP A 162 -11.68 1.19 10.61
C ASP A 162 -12.47 0.02 10.00
N VAL A 163 -11.78 -0.85 9.26
CA VAL A 163 -12.38 -1.94 8.46
C VAL A 163 -11.71 -3.29 8.74
N LEU A 164 -11.03 -3.41 9.88
CA LEU A 164 -10.33 -4.66 10.22
C LEU A 164 -11.31 -5.81 10.43
N THR A 165 -10.99 -6.94 9.81
CA THR A 165 -11.68 -8.22 9.98
C THR A 165 -10.68 -9.31 10.33
N TYR A 166 -11.16 -10.38 10.96
CA TYR A 166 -10.32 -11.52 11.33
C TYR A 166 -10.99 -12.87 11.03
N SER A 167 -10.17 -13.90 10.88
CA SER A 167 -10.60 -15.30 10.77
C SER A 167 -9.66 -16.20 11.56
N VAL A 168 -10.20 -17.25 12.20
CA VAL A 168 -9.44 -18.21 12.99
C VAL A 168 -9.41 -19.56 12.26
N ALA A 169 -8.20 -20.08 12.01
CA ALA A 169 -8.00 -21.29 11.20
C ALA A 169 -8.53 -22.56 11.90
N ALA A 170 -8.17 -22.76 13.17
CA ALA A 170 -8.66 -23.88 13.99
C ALA A 170 -9.56 -23.37 15.11
N GLN A 171 -10.85 -23.72 15.00
CA GLN A 171 -11.89 -23.35 15.96
C GLN A 171 -11.77 -24.16 17.26
N GLY A 172 -12.30 -23.63 18.37
CA GLY A 172 -12.30 -24.30 19.69
C GLY A 172 -10.97 -24.30 20.44
N ILE A 173 -9.90 -23.74 19.85
CA ILE A 173 -8.61 -23.53 20.53
C ILE A 173 -8.61 -22.19 21.26
N VAL A 174 -9.14 -21.15 20.61
CA VAL A 174 -9.25 -19.79 21.15
C VAL A 174 -10.63 -19.22 20.88
N GLU A 175 -11.05 -18.29 21.72
CA GLU A 175 -12.10 -17.31 21.42
C GLU A 175 -11.43 -15.98 21.09
N VAL A 176 -11.86 -15.35 20.00
CA VAL A 176 -11.30 -14.08 19.52
C VAL A 176 -12.41 -13.06 19.43
N SER A 177 -12.12 -11.83 19.82
CA SER A 177 -13.00 -10.68 19.56
C SER A 177 -12.16 -9.48 19.13
N LEU A 178 -12.76 -8.59 18.35
CA LEU A 178 -12.12 -7.37 17.88
C LEU A 178 -13.05 -6.19 18.21
N LYS A 179 -12.54 -5.25 18.99
CA LYS A 179 -13.26 -4.03 19.35
C LYS A 179 -12.27 -2.86 19.41
N ASP A 180 -12.61 -1.74 18.77
CA ASP A 180 -11.81 -0.51 18.79
C ASP A 180 -10.33 -0.76 18.43
N SER A 181 -10.08 -1.59 17.40
CA SER A 181 -8.74 -2.04 16.97
C SER A 181 -7.98 -2.94 17.94
N VAL A 182 -8.58 -3.32 19.06
CA VAL A 182 -7.97 -4.24 20.03
C VAL A 182 -8.50 -5.65 19.78
N LEU A 183 -7.59 -6.54 19.40
CA LEU A 183 -7.87 -7.97 19.26
C LEU A 183 -7.68 -8.65 20.62
N THR A 184 -8.75 -9.21 21.17
CA THR A 184 -8.71 -9.98 22.41
C THR A 184 -8.71 -11.46 22.10
N ILE A 185 -7.74 -12.20 22.63
CA ILE A 185 -7.53 -13.63 22.39
C ILE A 185 -7.63 -14.37 23.73
N LYS A 186 -8.63 -15.23 23.87
CA LYS A 186 -8.84 -16.08 25.05
C LYS A 186 -8.49 -17.52 24.76
N GLY A 187 -7.70 -18.15 25.63
CA GLY A 187 -7.35 -19.57 25.49
C GLY A 187 -8.50 -20.48 25.94
N VAL A 188 -8.93 -21.41 25.08
CA VAL A 188 -10.04 -22.33 25.36
C VAL A 188 -9.54 -23.75 25.62
N SER A 189 -8.73 -24.28 24.68
CA SER A 189 -8.21 -25.64 24.74
C SER A 189 -6.76 -25.69 24.27
N LYS A 190 -5.99 -26.62 24.82
CA LYS A 190 -4.56 -26.77 24.49
C LYS A 190 -4.41 -27.09 23.01
N GLY A 191 -3.56 -26.33 22.32
CA GLY A 191 -3.38 -26.48 20.88
C GLY A 191 -2.69 -25.28 20.24
N LYS A 192 -2.64 -25.30 18.90
CA LYS A 192 -2.12 -24.20 18.08
C LYS A 192 -3.15 -23.80 17.03
N THR A 193 -3.28 -22.51 16.78
CA THR A 193 -4.14 -21.95 15.73
C THR A 193 -3.48 -20.72 15.12
N VAL A 194 -4.00 -20.26 13.99
CA VAL A 194 -3.57 -19.03 13.33
C VAL A 194 -4.76 -18.11 13.22
N ILE A 195 -4.58 -16.87 13.67
CA ILE A 195 -5.53 -15.79 13.43
C ILE A 195 -5.01 -14.99 12.24
N ARG A 196 -5.82 -14.86 11.20
CA ARG A 196 -5.54 -13.98 10.06
C ARG A 196 -6.36 -12.70 10.22
N ILE A 197 -5.72 -11.54 10.08
CA ILE A 197 -6.32 -10.21 10.18
C ILE A 197 -6.10 -9.48 8.85
N THR A 198 -7.11 -8.77 8.35
CA THR A 198 -7.01 -7.97 7.13
C THR A 198 -7.80 -6.67 7.24
N ASP A 199 -7.35 -5.63 6.54
CA ASP A 199 -8.06 -4.35 6.38
C ASP A 199 -9.10 -4.38 5.23
N GLY A 200 -9.40 -5.56 4.68
CA GLY A 200 -10.29 -5.73 3.53
C GLY A 200 -9.67 -5.35 2.20
N ASN A 201 -8.42 -4.86 2.19
CA ASN A 201 -7.65 -4.50 1.01
C ASN A 201 -6.37 -5.36 0.92
N GLN A 202 -5.22 -4.71 0.84
CA GLN A 202 -3.92 -5.33 0.57
C GLN A 202 -3.15 -5.71 1.83
N SER A 203 -3.56 -5.20 3.01
CA SER A 203 -2.87 -5.50 4.27
C SER A 203 -3.40 -6.78 4.91
N VAL A 204 -2.49 -7.72 5.15
CA VAL A 204 -2.77 -9.00 5.81
C VAL A 204 -1.71 -9.28 6.85
N ARG A 205 -2.14 -9.67 8.06
CA ARG A 205 -1.25 -10.16 9.13
C ARG A 205 -1.75 -11.48 9.66
N THR A 206 -0.83 -12.28 10.18
CA THR A 206 -1.15 -13.50 10.90
C THR A 206 -0.56 -13.44 12.31
N ILE A 207 -1.23 -14.11 13.24
CA ILE A 207 -0.76 -14.35 14.60
C ILE A 207 -0.80 -15.85 14.81
N ASN A 208 0.35 -16.49 15.01
CA ASN A 208 0.36 -17.86 15.48
C ASN A 208 0.06 -17.84 16.98
N VAL A 209 -0.96 -18.58 17.39
CA VAL A 209 -1.38 -18.65 18.79
C VAL A 209 -1.15 -20.05 19.31
N THR A 210 -0.46 -20.16 20.45
CA THR A 210 -0.29 -21.41 21.19
C THR A 210 -1.01 -21.31 22.54
N VAL A 211 -1.94 -22.22 22.79
CA VAL A 211 -2.59 -22.36 24.09
C VAL A 211 -1.91 -23.48 24.86
N LYS A 212 -1.35 -23.15 26.04
CA LYS A 212 -0.68 -24.10 26.93
C LYS A 212 -1.62 -24.69 27.97
#